data_AF-A0A844GQA8-F1
#
_entry.id   AF-A0A844GQA8-F1
#
_cell.length_a   1.000
_cell.length_b   1.000
_cell.length_c   1.000
_cell.angle_alpha   90.00
_cell.angle_beta   90.00
_cell.angle_gamma   90.00
#
_symmetry.space_group_name_H-M   'P 1'
#
loop_
_entity.id
_entity.type
_entity.pdbx_description
1 polymer ?
#
loop_
_entity_poly.entity_id
_entity_poly.type
_entity_poly.pdbx_seq_one_letter_code
_entity_poly.pdbx_strand_id
1 'polypeptide(L)'
;MENWNDVKLVPEFSEQGVDCYRLEGGNYENEYYVVSEAETRKLLNTPEVVGYEVYHCLIPSTSQMLYYFKEQKKVTTANILSILRGALNYPLEESCYREHIRVHDISFLSSERVFNEDEIAGLEIKYSKLTMVPDSTLLIGDIIATGETLIHCLRYVTDFYREHGARLRNIIIFTIGGTTGIKILERLTKEIREFWPEFEGFITVYYEGIFSTYQDKGVSGINLPDVDFYWKDGIIAPQFRRETLSMRNPLFEKCIIYDGGARRYEIHEHVEEVLEFWKEMLARADKIDFKALLDEKLGYATPISFEDWVKANHYEKISSSVNKWLYKQEQGYIQSMQDVTLREIAEERIEQFTTALKKYIL
;
A
#
# COMPACT_ATOMS: atom_id res chain seq x y z
N MET A 1 -11.32 10.00 9.59
CA MET A 1 -12.29 8.91 9.35
C MET A 1 -13.04 8.79 10.65
N GLU A 2 -14.37 8.84 10.65
CA GLU A 2 -15.11 8.66 11.91
C GLU A 2 -14.72 7.30 12.50
N ASN A 3 -14.45 7.24 13.80
CA ASN A 3 -14.11 6.01 14.55
C ASN A 3 -12.79 5.32 14.18
N TRP A 4 -11.82 6.01 13.55
CA TRP A 4 -10.50 5.39 13.26
C TRP A 4 -9.83 4.81 14.53
N ASN A 5 -9.95 5.52 15.66
CA ASN A 5 -9.43 5.07 16.94
C ASN A 5 -10.11 3.80 17.50
N ASP A 6 -11.29 3.43 16.98
CA ASP A 6 -11.99 2.21 17.39
C ASP A 6 -11.63 1.01 16.49
N VAL A 7 -10.94 1.26 15.38
CA VAL A 7 -10.49 0.25 14.43
C VAL A 7 -9.41 -0.62 15.09
N LYS A 8 -9.51 -1.94 14.90
CA LYS A 8 -8.57 -2.91 15.46
C LYS A 8 -8.09 -3.86 14.38
N LEU A 9 -6.81 -4.19 14.44
CA LEU A 9 -6.19 -5.21 13.61
C LEU A 9 -6.40 -6.58 14.26
N VAL A 10 -7.19 -7.44 13.63
CA VAL A 10 -7.58 -8.75 14.16
C VAL A 10 -6.91 -9.85 13.35
N PRO A 11 -6.18 -10.80 13.98
CA PRO A 11 -5.60 -11.94 13.26
C PRO A 11 -6.71 -12.75 12.57
N GLU A 12 -6.56 -12.98 11.27
CA GLU A 12 -7.50 -13.77 10.46
C GLU A 12 -6.95 -15.17 10.20
N PHE A 13 -5.73 -15.28 9.66
CA PHE A 13 -5.01 -16.54 9.50
C PHE A 13 -3.49 -16.31 9.47
N SER A 14 -2.72 -17.39 9.67
CA SER A 14 -1.27 -17.42 9.50
C SER A 14 -0.90 -18.75 8.87
N GLU A 15 -0.72 -18.76 7.55
CA GLU A 15 -0.54 -19.98 6.75
C GLU A 15 0.47 -19.76 5.62
N GLN A 16 1.28 -20.78 5.32
CA GLN A 16 2.28 -20.75 4.23
C GLN A 16 3.26 -19.56 4.28
N GLY A 17 3.55 -19.02 5.47
CA GLY A 17 4.43 -17.86 5.63
C GLY A 17 3.75 -16.49 5.41
N VAL A 18 2.43 -16.50 5.20
CA VAL A 18 1.60 -15.31 5.04
C VAL A 18 0.78 -15.09 6.31
N ASP A 19 0.96 -13.93 6.93
CA ASP A 19 0.15 -13.47 8.06
C ASP A 19 -0.93 -12.51 7.55
N CYS A 20 -2.19 -12.83 7.81
CA CYS A 20 -3.33 -12.03 7.39
C CYS A 20 -4.12 -11.53 8.59
N TYR A 21 -4.53 -10.27 8.52
CA TYR A 21 -5.32 -9.60 9.52
C TYR A 21 -6.53 -8.93 8.87
N ARG A 22 -7.66 -8.93 9.56
CA ARG A 22 -8.87 -8.20 9.16
C ARG A 22 -9.07 -6.98 10.04
N LEU A 23 -9.58 -5.90 9.46
CA LEU A 23 -10.00 -4.72 10.22
C LEU A 23 -11.40 -4.93 10.82
N GLU A 24 -11.55 -4.58 12.09
CA GLU A 24 -12.84 -4.52 12.79
C GLU A 24 -13.04 -3.17 13.49
N GLY A 25 -14.29 -2.81 13.81
CA GLY A 25 -14.61 -1.64 14.66
C GLY A 25 -14.97 -0.35 13.93
N GLY A 26 -14.75 -0.26 12.61
CA GLY A 26 -15.01 0.94 11.82
C GLY A 26 -16.41 1.06 11.20
N ASN A 27 -17.35 0.14 11.48
CA ASN A 27 -18.68 0.06 10.84
C ASN A 27 -18.60 0.07 9.30
N TYR A 28 -17.69 -0.73 8.75
CA TYR A 28 -17.45 -0.83 7.31
C TYR A 28 -18.55 -1.63 6.59
N GLU A 29 -18.99 -1.13 5.44
CA GLU A 29 -19.82 -1.87 4.48
C GLU A 29 -18.98 -2.86 3.65
N ASN A 30 -17.67 -2.62 3.58
CA ASN A 30 -16.68 -3.41 2.85
C ASN A 30 -15.78 -4.22 3.78
N GLU A 31 -14.98 -5.11 3.17
CA GLU A 31 -13.98 -5.90 3.89
C GLU A 31 -12.56 -5.39 3.63
N TYR A 32 -11.78 -5.23 4.70
CA TYR A 32 -10.42 -4.72 4.64
C TYR A 32 -9.46 -5.67 5.35
N TYR A 33 -8.41 -6.06 4.63
CA TYR A 33 -7.38 -6.98 5.08
C TYR A 33 -6.00 -6.34 4.99
N VAL A 34 -5.12 -6.69 5.93
CA VAL A 34 -3.68 -6.40 5.86
C VAL A 34 -2.95 -7.73 5.79
N VAL A 35 -2.07 -7.88 4.82
CA VAL A 35 -1.27 -9.10 4.62
C VAL A 35 0.21 -8.79 4.76
N SER A 36 0.96 -9.66 5.45
CA SER A 36 2.42 -9.59 5.55
C SER A 36 3.08 -10.90 5.16
N GLU A 37 4.09 -10.81 4.31
CA GLU A 37 4.86 -11.95 3.78
C GLU A 37 6.33 -11.51 3.59
N ALA A 38 7.30 -12.44 3.63
CA ALA A 38 8.72 -12.10 3.59
C ALA A 38 9.13 -11.31 2.34
N GLU A 39 8.66 -11.66 1.15
CA GLU A 39 9.01 -10.95 -0.08
C GLU A 39 8.33 -9.58 -0.16
N THR A 40 7.11 -9.43 0.35
CA THR A 40 6.46 -8.12 0.42
C THR A 40 7.11 -7.20 1.47
N ARG A 41 7.57 -7.74 2.60
CA ARG A 41 8.40 -6.97 3.56
C ARG A 41 9.73 -6.55 2.97
N LYS A 42 10.39 -7.43 2.22
CA LYS A 42 11.62 -7.11 1.47
C LYS A 42 11.36 -5.98 0.48
N LEU A 43 10.31 -6.08 -0.33
CA LEU A 43 9.95 -5.06 -1.32
C LEU A 43 9.75 -3.69 -0.66
N LEU A 44 8.96 -3.60 0.41
CA LEU A 44 8.63 -2.31 1.03
C LEU A 44 9.73 -1.74 1.94
N ASN A 45 10.73 -2.55 2.32
CA ASN A 45 11.90 -2.07 3.07
C ASN A 45 13.13 -1.75 2.21
N THR A 46 13.14 -2.18 0.94
CA THR A 46 14.37 -2.19 0.13
C THR A 46 14.13 -1.50 -1.21
N PRO A 47 14.29 -0.17 -1.31
CA PRO A 47 14.11 0.58 -2.56
C PRO A 47 14.94 0.08 -3.74
N GLU A 48 16.01 -0.68 -3.48
CA GLU A 48 16.87 -1.34 -4.47
C GLU A 48 16.17 -2.47 -5.21
N VAL A 49 15.07 -3.02 -4.67
CA VAL A 49 14.23 -4.00 -5.38
C VAL A 49 13.46 -3.26 -6.48
N VAL A 50 13.87 -3.49 -7.73
CA VAL A 50 13.37 -2.80 -8.93
C VAL A 50 13.06 -3.78 -10.06
N GLY A 51 12.32 -3.34 -11.07
CA GLY A 51 12.03 -4.15 -12.26
C GLY A 51 11.13 -5.36 -11.96
N TYR A 52 11.40 -6.50 -12.61
CA TYR A 52 10.57 -7.70 -12.48
C TYR A 52 10.47 -8.22 -11.03
N GLU A 53 11.48 -7.97 -10.20
CA GLU A 53 11.49 -8.40 -8.81
C GLU A 53 10.35 -7.75 -8.00
N VAL A 54 9.95 -6.53 -8.33
CA VAL A 54 8.79 -5.86 -7.70
C VAL A 54 7.52 -6.70 -7.85
N TYR A 55 7.25 -7.17 -9.06
CA TYR A 55 6.11 -8.02 -9.37
C TYR A 55 6.25 -9.39 -8.71
N HIS A 56 7.46 -9.98 -8.76
CA HIS A 56 7.74 -11.28 -8.17
C HIS A 56 7.50 -11.30 -6.66
N CYS A 57 7.88 -10.23 -5.95
CA CYS A 57 7.72 -10.13 -4.50
C CYS A 57 6.26 -10.12 -4.05
N LEU A 58 5.32 -9.73 -4.91
CA LEU A 58 3.88 -9.70 -4.57
C LEU A 58 3.20 -11.07 -4.78
N ILE A 59 3.81 -12.00 -5.51
CA ILE A 59 3.16 -13.26 -5.90
C ILE A 59 2.73 -14.11 -4.69
N PRO A 60 3.58 -14.36 -3.68
CA PRO A 60 3.23 -15.30 -2.61
C PRO A 60 2.00 -14.86 -1.80
N SER A 61 1.99 -13.60 -1.35
CA SER A 61 0.88 -13.03 -0.58
C SER A 61 -0.39 -12.86 -1.42
N THR A 62 -0.27 -12.44 -2.70
CA THR A 62 -1.42 -12.36 -3.62
C THR A 62 -2.06 -13.74 -3.81
N SER A 63 -1.24 -14.76 -4.08
CA SER A 63 -1.71 -16.13 -4.31
C SER A 63 -2.40 -16.69 -3.08
N GLN A 64 -1.79 -16.57 -1.90
CA GLN A 64 -2.39 -17.08 -0.66
C GLN A 64 -3.72 -16.37 -0.32
N MET A 65 -3.83 -15.06 -0.57
CA MET A 65 -5.09 -14.33 -0.35
C MET A 65 -6.17 -14.74 -1.36
N LEU A 66 -5.82 -14.96 -2.62
CA LEU A 66 -6.76 -15.48 -3.61
C LEU A 66 -7.20 -16.91 -3.30
N TYR A 67 -6.29 -17.77 -2.82
CA TYR A 67 -6.61 -19.09 -2.30
C TYR A 67 -7.62 -19.00 -1.15
N TYR A 68 -7.34 -18.16 -0.15
CA TYR A 68 -8.24 -17.93 0.97
C TYR A 68 -9.63 -17.48 0.50
N PHE A 69 -9.70 -16.48 -0.38
CA PHE A 69 -10.98 -15.99 -0.92
C PHE A 69 -11.72 -17.04 -1.76
N LYS A 70 -11.01 -17.92 -2.46
CA LYS A 70 -11.60 -19.06 -3.18
C LYS A 70 -12.26 -20.03 -2.22
N GLU A 71 -11.58 -20.41 -1.14
CA GLU A 71 -12.14 -21.31 -0.11
C GLU A 71 -13.36 -20.69 0.59
N GLN A 72 -13.37 -19.37 0.76
CA GLN A 72 -14.52 -18.63 1.29
C GLN A 72 -15.61 -18.33 0.23
N LYS A 73 -15.46 -18.79 -1.03
CA LYS A 73 -16.37 -18.53 -2.16
C LYS A 73 -16.58 -17.04 -2.48
N LYS A 74 -15.63 -16.19 -2.07
CA LYS A 74 -15.60 -14.75 -2.39
C LYS A 74 -15.15 -14.50 -3.82
N VAL A 75 -14.33 -15.41 -4.36
CA VAL A 75 -13.94 -15.48 -5.77
C VAL A 75 -14.12 -16.92 -6.28
N THR A 76 -14.85 -17.08 -7.38
CA THR A 76 -15.02 -18.38 -8.05
C THR A 76 -14.57 -18.32 -9.50
N THR A 77 -14.83 -17.18 -10.12
CA THR A 77 -14.39 -16.79 -11.46
C THR A 77 -14.01 -15.32 -11.39
N ALA A 78 -12.96 -14.94 -12.10
CA ALA A 78 -12.41 -13.59 -12.04
C ALA A 78 -12.39 -12.93 -13.41
N ASN A 79 -12.51 -11.61 -13.41
CA ASN A 79 -12.01 -10.75 -14.49
C ASN A 79 -10.98 -9.82 -13.89
N ILE A 80 -9.97 -9.48 -14.66
CA ILE A 80 -8.93 -8.57 -14.20
C ILE A 80 -9.12 -7.24 -14.92
N LEU A 81 -9.12 -6.14 -14.17
CA LEU A 81 -9.01 -4.80 -14.73
C LEU A 81 -7.62 -4.24 -14.42
N SER A 82 -6.85 -4.01 -15.47
CA SER A 82 -5.54 -3.39 -15.41
C SER A 82 -5.65 -1.90 -15.75
N ILE A 83 -5.62 -1.06 -14.71
CA ILE A 83 -5.50 0.40 -14.84
C ILE A 83 -4.02 0.72 -15.10
N LEU A 84 -3.72 1.16 -16.32
CA LEU A 84 -2.36 1.35 -16.79
C LEU A 84 -1.72 2.61 -16.17
N ARG A 85 -0.42 2.58 -15.84
CA ARG A 85 0.48 1.41 -15.86
C ARG A 85 0.59 0.71 -14.49
N GLY A 86 0.20 1.36 -13.40
CA GLY A 86 0.41 0.91 -12.02
C GLY A 86 -0.14 -0.49 -11.73
N ALA A 87 -1.29 -0.84 -12.31
CA ALA A 87 -1.92 -2.14 -12.07
C ALA A 87 -1.10 -3.32 -12.56
N LEU A 88 -0.24 -3.10 -13.55
CA LEU A 88 0.60 -4.17 -14.09
C LEU A 88 1.57 -4.72 -13.03
N ASN A 89 1.93 -3.92 -12.01
CA ASN A 89 2.77 -4.33 -10.87
C ASN A 89 2.23 -5.52 -10.09
N TYR A 90 0.92 -5.76 -10.14
CA TYR A 90 0.26 -6.75 -9.31
C TYR A 90 0.07 -8.08 -10.06
N PRO A 91 0.49 -9.22 -9.47
CA PRO A 91 0.52 -10.52 -10.16
C PRO A 91 -0.82 -11.22 -10.17
N LEU A 92 -1.90 -10.53 -10.55
CA LEU A 92 -3.26 -11.04 -10.45
C LEU A 92 -3.51 -12.24 -11.38
N GLU A 93 -3.08 -12.15 -12.64
CA GLU A 93 -3.26 -13.24 -13.61
C GLU A 93 -2.48 -14.48 -13.19
N GLU A 94 -1.20 -14.31 -12.85
CA GLU A 94 -0.35 -15.43 -12.41
C GLU A 94 -0.85 -16.05 -11.10
N SER A 95 -1.28 -15.23 -10.14
CA SER A 95 -1.79 -15.73 -8.86
C SER A 95 -3.13 -16.47 -9.06
N CYS A 96 -4.01 -15.99 -9.94
CA CYS A 96 -5.21 -16.75 -10.32
C CYS A 96 -4.87 -18.10 -10.95
N TYR A 97 -3.88 -18.13 -11.86
CA TYR A 97 -3.42 -19.36 -12.49
C TYR A 97 -2.89 -20.36 -11.46
N ARG A 98 -2.04 -19.92 -10.52
CA ARG A 98 -1.49 -20.75 -9.45
C ARG A 98 -2.58 -21.36 -8.56
N GLU A 99 -3.61 -20.57 -8.25
CA GLU A 99 -4.69 -21.00 -7.36
C GLU A 99 -5.87 -21.65 -8.07
N HIS A 100 -5.73 -21.95 -9.37
CA HIS A 100 -6.76 -22.55 -10.21
C HIS A 100 -8.07 -21.76 -10.24
N ILE A 101 -7.98 -20.44 -10.18
CA ILE A 101 -9.11 -19.52 -10.35
C ILE A 101 -9.21 -19.20 -11.84
N ARG A 102 -10.38 -19.46 -12.42
CA ARG A 102 -10.61 -19.19 -13.84
C ARG A 102 -10.74 -17.69 -14.08
N VAL A 103 -9.82 -17.14 -14.87
CA VAL A 103 -9.90 -15.78 -15.41
C VAL A 103 -10.63 -15.84 -16.76
N HIS A 104 -11.73 -15.10 -16.89
CA HIS A 104 -12.50 -15.05 -18.15
C HIS A 104 -11.97 -14.00 -19.11
N ASP A 105 -11.62 -12.82 -18.60
CA ASP A 105 -11.07 -11.73 -19.39
C ASP A 105 -10.10 -10.87 -18.57
N ILE A 106 -9.21 -10.21 -19.29
CA ILE A 106 -8.30 -9.18 -18.78
C ILE A 106 -8.55 -7.92 -19.58
N SER A 107 -9.17 -6.95 -18.92
CA SER A 107 -9.52 -5.65 -19.45
C SER A 107 -8.45 -4.63 -19.11
N PHE A 108 -8.26 -3.65 -20.00
CA PHE A 108 -7.23 -2.64 -19.88
C PHE A 108 -7.84 -1.25 -20.01
N LEU A 109 -7.45 -0.36 -19.11
CA LEU A 109 -7.91 1.02 -19.08
C LEU A 109 -6.72 1.94 -18.81
N SER A 110 -6.58 3.01 -19.58
CA SER A 110 -5.58 4.06 -19.33
C SER A 110 -6.29 5.36 -19.07
N SER A 111 -5.91 6.03 -17.99
CA SER A 111 -6.36 7.38 -17.66
C SER A 111 -5.17 8.28 -17.45
N GLU A 112 -5.16 9.42 -18.13
CA GLU A 112 -4.14 10.45 -17.96
C GLU A 112 -4.74 11.67 -17.25
N ARG A 113 -3.96 12.27 -16.35
CA ARG A 113 -4.27 13.57 -15.78
C ARG A 113 -4.04 14.63 -16.86
N VAL A 114 -5.06 15.40 -17.17
CA VAL A 114 -4.97 16.56 -18.06
C VAL A 114 -4.51 17.74 -17.22
N PHE A 115 -3.44 18.41 -17.62
CA PHE A 115 -2.93 19.61 -16.93
C PHE A 115 -3.33 20.88 -17.69
N ASN A 116 -3.68 21.94 -16.96
CA ASN A 116 -3.84 23.29 -17.47
C ASN A 116 -3.03 24.24 -16.58
N GLU A 117 -2.06 24.95 -17.16
CA GLU A 117 -1.15 25.87 -16.43
C GLU A 117 -0.54 25.24 -15.15
N ASP A 118 -0.06 24.00 -15.28
CA ASP A 118 0.57 23.20 -14.21
C ASP A 118 -0.39 22.73 -13.08
N GLU A 119 -1.69 22.96 -13.20
CA GLU A 119 -2.74 22.37 -12.33
C GLU A 119 -3.47 21.21 -13.02
N ILE A 120 -3.87 20.17 -12.27
CA ILE A 120 -4.66 19.05 -12.81
C ILE A 120 -6.08 19.56 -13.14
N ALA A 121 -6.38 19.67 -14.43
CA ALA A 121 -7.67 20.13 -14.96
C ALA A 121 -8.72 19.01 -15.08
N GLY A 122 -8.31 17.73 -15.08
CA GLY A 122 -9.22 16.59 -15.12
C GLY A 122 -8.51 15.26 -15.37
N LEU A 123 -9.29 14.18 -15.48
CA LEU A 123 -8.82 12.86 -15.91
C LEU A 123 -9.51 12.50 -17.22
N GLU A 124 -8.76 12.01 -18.21
CA GLU A 124 -9.29 11.58 -19.51
C GLU A 124 -8.92 10.12 -19.78
N ILE A 125 -9.88 9.33 -20.24
CA ILE A 125 -9.66 7.93 -20.64
C ILE A 125 -9.03 7.91 -22.03
N LYS A 126 -7.75 7.55 -22.12
CA LYS A 126 -7.00 7.50 -23.39
C LYS A 126 -7.10 6.15 -24.09
N TYR A 127 -7.29 5.08 -23.32
CA TYR A 127 -7.43 3.73 -23.83
C TYR A 127 -8.44 2.97 -22.98
N SER A 128 -9.33 2.24 -23.65
CA SER A 128 -10.33 1.40 -23.01
C SER A 128 -10.56 0.16 -23.85
N LYS A 129 -10.25 -1.01 -23.28
CA LYS A 129 -10.64 -2.31 -23.79
C LYS A 129 -11.25 -3.08 -22.63
N LEU A 130 -12.55 -2.87 -22.45
CA LEU A 130 -13.36 -3.55 -21.45
C LEU A 130 -14.12 -4.70 -22.08
N THR A 131 -14.11 -5.85 -21.41
CA THR A 131 -15.02 -6.94 -21.67
C THR A 131 -15.89 -7.15 -20.44
N MET A 132 -17.14 -7.51 -20.68
CA MET A 132 -18.12 -7.71 -19.64
C MET A 132 -18.34 -9.19 -19.40
N VAL A 133 -18.27 -9.59 -18.13
CA VAL A 133 -18.69 -10.93 -17.71
C VAL A 133 -19.67 -10.74 -16.56
N PRO A 134 -20.97 -10.99 -16.80
CA PRO A 134 -22.00 -10.77 -15.78
C PRO A 134 -21.76 -11.59 -14.50
N ASP A 135 -22.18 -11.04 -13.36
CA ASP A 135 -22.19 -11.69 -12.04
C ASP A 135 -20.80 -12.23 -11.63
N SER A 136 -19.74 -11.55 -12.07
CA SER A 136 -18.35 -11.92 -11.81
C SER A 136 -17.72 -11.07 -10.72
N THR A 137 -16.61 -11.59 -10.18
CA THR A 137 -15.67 -10.83 -9.35
C THR A 137 -14.69 -10.09 -10.23
N LEU A 138 -14.57 -8.77 -10.04
CA LEU A 138 -13.55 -7.96 -10.68
C LEU A 138 -12.32 -7.86 -9.77
N LEU A 139 -11.15 -8.24 -10.27
CA LEU A 139 -9.87 -8.11 -9.60
C LEU A 139 -9.14 -6.87 -10.09
N ILE A 140 -8.64 -6.05 -9.17
CA ILE A 140 -7.84 -4.85 -9.45
C ILE A 140 -6.60 -4.89 -8.58
N GLY A 141 -5.46 -4.53 -9.16
CA GLY A 141 -4.26 -4.22 -8.42
C GLY A 141 -3.96 -2.75 -8.67
N ASP A 142 -3.77 -1.92 -7.66
CA ASP A 142 -3.32 -0.54 -7.88
C ASP A 142 -2.75 0.10 -6.60
N ILE A 143 -1.94 1.14 -6.74
CA ILE A 143 -1.50 1.98 -5.62
C ILE A 143 -2.58 3.02 -5.32
N ILE A 144 -3.08 3.05 -4.09
CA ILE A 144 -4.15 3.98 -3.69
C ILE A 144 -3.60 5.04 -2.74
N ALA A 145 -3.08 6.13 -3.31
CA ALA A 145 -2.72 7.34 -2.59
C ALA A 145 -3.95 8.25 -2.42
N THR A 146 -4.21 9.16 -3.36
CA THR A 146 -5.42 10.00 -3.38
C THR A 146 -6.66 9.23 -3.82
N GLY A 147 -6.50 8.16 -4.59
CA GLY A 147 -7.58 7.32 -5.12
C GLY A 147 -8.43 7.95 -6.22
N GLU A 148 -8.09 9.16 -6.71
CA GLU A 148 -8.86 9.87 -7.76
C GLU A 148 -8.93 9.08 -9.07
N THR A 149 -7.78 8.57 -9.54
CA THR A 149 -7.71 7.75 -10.75
C THR A 149 -8.59 6.51 -10.60
N LEU A 150 -8.48 5.80 -9.46
CA LEU A 150 -9.28 4.62 -9.18
C LEU A 150 -10.79 4.94 -9.18
N ILE A 151 -11.22 6.04 -8.56
CA ILE A 151 -12.63 6.48 -8.57
C ILE A 151 -13.11 6.68 -10.00
N HIS A 152 -12.36 7.44 -10.80
CA HIS A 152 -12.76 7.74 -12.16
C HIS A 152 -12.88 6.46 -12.99
N CYS A 153 -11.91 5.56 -12.86
CA CYS A 153 -11.90 4.27 -13.54
C CYS A 153 -13.07 3.38 -13.10
N LEU A 154 -13.33 3.27 -11.79
CA LEU A 154 -14.42 2.46 -11.25
C LEU A 154 -15.80 2.99 -11.66
N ARG A 155 -16.00 4.30 -11.70
CA ARG A 155 -17.23 4.91 -12.20
C ARG A 155 -17.44 4.59 -13.68
N TYR A 156 -16.39 4.77 -14.50
CA TYR A 156 -16.43 4.43 -15.92
C TYR A 156 -16.78 2.94 -16.15
N VAL A 157 -16.17 2.04 -15.37
CA VAL A 157 -16.46 0.60 -15.44
C VAL A 157 -17.89 0.29 -15.00
N THR A 158 -18.35 0.92 -13.92
CA THR A 158 -19.72 0.74 -13.41
C THR A 158 -20.75 1.20 -14.45
N ASP A 159 -20.54 2.37 -15.05
CA ASP A 159 -21.39 2.91 -16.11
C ASP A 159 -21.39 1.99 -17.34
N PHE A 160 -20.22 1.51 -17.77
CA PHE A 160 -20.09 0.56 -18.87
C PHE A 160 -20.91 -0.72 -18.62
N TYR A 161 -20.82 -1.31 -17.43
CA TYR A 161 -21.61 -2.49 -17.04
C TYR A 161 -23.12 -2.20 -17.08
N ARG A 162 -23.53 -1.05 -16.54
CA ARG A 162 -24.94 -0.63 -16.49
C ARG A 162 -25.53 -0.43 -17.88
N GLU A 163 -24.81 0.23 -18.78
CA GLU A 163 -25.25 0.53 -20.15
C GLU A 163 -25.52 -0.73 -20.98
N HIS A 164 -24.87 -1.86 -20.66
CA HIS A 164 -25.10 -3.13 -21.36
C HIS A 164 -25.91 -4.14 -20.53
N GLY A 165 -26.55 -3.70 -19.45
CA GLY A 165 -27.47 -4.53 -18.67
C GLY A 165 -26.80 -5.67 -17.89
N ALA A 166 -25.52 -5.55 -17.54
CA ALA A 166 -24.86 -6.46 -16.61
C ALA A 166 -24.50 -5.77 -15.29
N ARG A 167 -23.99 -6.56 -14.36
CA ARG A 167 -23.59 -6.14 -13.02
C ARG A 167 -22.37 -6.93 -12.56
N LEU A 168 -21.63 -6.34 -11.63
CA LEU A 168 -20.57 -6.99 -10.89
C LEU A 168 -21.13 -7.59 -9.60
N ARG A 169 -20.60 -8.74 -9.19
CA ARG A 169 -20.93 -9.35 -7.89
C ARG A 169 -20.22 -8.60 -6.76
N ASN A 170 -18.90 -8.51 -6.88
CA ASN A 170 -18.01 -7.83 -5.95
C ASN A 170 -16.74 -7.36 -6.68
N ILE A 171 -15.94 -6.54 -6.01
CA ILE A 171 -14.63 -6.09 -6.51
C ILE A 171 -13.58 -6.41 -5.46
N ILE A 172 -12.54 -7.15 -5.84
CA ILE A 172 -11.39 -7.43 -4.97
C ILE A 172 -10.21 -6.57 -5.41
N ILE A 173 -9.65 -5.81 -4.48
CA ILE A 173 -8.55 -4.89 -4.74
C ILE A 173 -7.32 -5.33 -3.95
N PHE A 174 -6.19 -5.44 -4.62
CA PHE A 174 -4.88 -5.59 -4.00
C PHE A 174 -4.12 -4.26 -4.09
N THR A 175 -3.59 -3.76 -2.99
CA THR A 175 -3.03 -2.41 -2.97
C THR A 175 -1.87 -2.23 -1.99
N ILE A 176 -0.92 -1.41 -2.39
CA ILE A 176 -0.11 -0.63 -1.45
C ILE A 176 -0.80 0.73 -1.39
N GLY A 177 -1.41 1.07 -0.27
CA GLY A 177 -2.31 2.22 -0.22
C GLY A 177 -2.57 2.75 1.17
N GLY A 178 -3.30 3.86 1.22
CA GLY A 178 -3.55 4.59 2.45
C GLY A 178 -4.99 4.57 2.96
N THR A 179 -5.18 5.17 4.13
CA THR A 179 -6.49 5.33 4.81
C THR A 179 -7.52 6.06 3.96
N THR A 180 -7.09 6.92 3.02
CA THR A 180 -7.96 7.60 2.05
C THR A 180 -8.71 6.60 1.16
N GLY A 181 -8.09 5.47 0.80
CA GLY A 181 -8.72 4.43 0.00
C GLY A 181 -9.98 3.85 0.65
N ILE A 182 -9.96 3.63 1.98
CA ILE A 182 -11.11 3.11 2.72
C ILE A 182 -12.32 4.06 2.57
N LYS A 183 -12.13 5.37 2.83
CA LYS A 183 -13.22 6.36 2.73
C LYS A 183 -13.85 6.38 1.34
N ILE A 184 -13.01 6.26 0.32
CA ILE A 184 -13.41 6.29 -1.08
C ILE A 184 -14.25 5.05 -1.42
N LEU A 185 -13.78 3.87 -1.02
CA LEU A 185 -14.45 2.61 -1.32
C LEU A 185 -15.78 2.50 -0.57
N GLU A 186 -15.85 2.93 0.70
CA GLU A 186 -17.10 3.00 1.45
C GLU A 186 -18.15 3.90 0.77
N ARG A 187 -17.73 5.05 0.23
CA ARG A 187 -18.61 5.93 -0.53
C ARG A 187 -19.06 5.28 -1.85
N LEU A 188 -18.13 4.70 -2.61
CA LEU A 188 -18.43 4.05 -3.88
C LEU A 188 -19.38 2.86 -3.71
N THR A 189 -19.28 2.09 -2.61
CA THR A 189 -20.23 1.00 -2.32
C THR A 189 -21.66 1.52 -2.24
N LYS A 190 -21.88 2.65 -1.56
CA LYS A 190 -23.21 3.28 -1.46
C LYS A 190 -23.69 3.74 -2.83
N GLU A 191 -22.84 4.44 -3.59
CA GLU A 191 -23.16 4.91 -4.95
C GLU A 191 -23.51 3.73 -5.88
N ILE A 192 -22.75 2.63 -5.86
CA ILE A 192 -23.01 1.46 -6.71
C ILE A 192 -24.32 0.75 -6.31
N ARG A 193 -24.59 0.62 -4.99
CA ARG A 193 -25.79 -0.03 -4.49
C ARG A 193 -27.09 0.72 -4.80
N GLU A 194 -27.03 2.01 -5.16
CA GLU A 194 -28.20 2.74 -5.69
C GLU A 194 -28.72 2.13 -7.00
N PHE A 195 -27.83 1.58 -7.83
CA PHE A 195 -28.19 0.95 -9.11
C PHE A 195 -28.20 -0.58 -9.02
N TRP A 196 -27.33 -1.17 -8.19
CA TRP A 196 -27.20 -2.61 -7.97
C TRP A 196 -27.29 -2.94 -6.47
N PRO A 197 -28.51 -3.04 -5.90
CA PRO A 197 -28.68 -3.31 -4.46
C PRO A 197 -28.00 -4.58 -3.96
N GLU A 198 -27.80 -5.57 -4.84
CA GLU A 198 -27.14 -6.86 -4.56
C GLU A 198 -25.61 -6.82 -4.67
N PHE A 199 -25.01 -5.65 -4.94
CA PHE A 199 -23.55 -5.53 -4.98
C PHE A 199 -22.96 -5.83 -3.59
N GLU A 200 -22.18 -6.91 -3.48
CA GLU A 200 -21.69 -7.39 -2.19
C GLU A 200 -20.71 -6.39 -1.56
N GLY A 201 -20.01 -5.59 -2.37
CA GLY A 201 -19.08 -4.56 -1.92
C GLY A 201 -17.66 -4.78 -2.42
N PHE A 202 -16.72 -4.08 -1.80
CA PHE A 202 -15.29 -4.24 -2.02
C PHE A 202 -14.67 -5.17 -0.99
N ILE A 203 -13.69 -5.97 -1.42
CA ILE A 203 -12.77 -6.69 -0.56
C ILE A 203 -11.38 -6.17 -0.88
N THR A 204 -10.74 -5.46 0.06
CA THR A 204 -9.44 -4.81 -0.19
C THR A 204 -8.34 -5.43 0.65
N VAL A 205 -7.25 -5.81 0.01
CA VAL A 205 -6.05 -6.39 0.61
C VAL A 205 -4.91 -5.37 0.52
N TYR A 206 -4.45 -4.92 1.67
CA TYR A 206 -3.31 -4.02 1.82
C TYR A 206 -2.04 -4.81 2.10
N TYR A 207 -0.97 -4.57 1.32
CA TYR A 207 0.34 -5.15 1.61
C TYR A 207 1.03 -4.40 2.75
N GLU A 208 1.41 -5.14 3.78
CA GLU A 208 2.16 -4.74 4.98
C GLU A 208 1.54 -3.68 5.89
N GLY A 209 0.56 -2.92 5.42
CA GLY A 209 -0.13 -1.93 6.22
C GLY A 209 -1.11 -1.08 5.40
N ILE A 210 -1.98 -0.39 6.13
CA ILE A 210 -2.78 0.71 5.61
C ILE A 210 -2.07 1.99 6.03
N PHE A 211 -1.39 2.64 5.10
CA PHE A 211 -0.55 3.79 5.40
C PHE A 211 -1.38 5.08 5.46
N SER A 212 -0.72 6.20 5.75
CA SER A 212 -1.28 7.52 5.46
C SER A 212 -0.40 8.23 4.45
N THR A 213 -0.93 9.27 3.80
CA THR A 213 -0.13 10.17 2.99
C THR A 213 0.24 11.41 3.78
N TYR A 214 1.46 11.91 3.59
CA TYR A 214 1.84 13.21 4.13
C TYR A 214 0.81 14.28 3.74
N GLN A 215 0.52 15.21 4.66
CA GLN A 215 -0.40 16.34 4.40
C GLN A 215 0.36 17.65 4.17
N ASP A 216 1.66 17.64 4.45
CA ASP A 216 2.60 18.72 4.26
C ASP A 216 3.98 18.14 3.88
N LYS A 217 5.04 18.94 3.98
CA LYS A 217 6.42 18.54 3.64
C LYS A 217 7.09 17.65 4.70
N GLY A 218 6.40 17.34 5.80
CA GLY A 218 6.91 16.59 6.94
C GLY A 218 8.05 17.31 7.67
N VAL A 219 8.58 16.64 8.70
CA VAL A 219 9.75 17.13 9.46
C VAL A 219 10.99 17.28 8.56
N SER A 220 11.10 16.46 7.52
CA SER A 220 12.22 16.50 6.55
C SER A 220 12.21 17.78 5.69
N GLY A 221 11.05 18.40 5.50
CA GLY A 221 10.84 19.49 4.54
C GLY A 221 10.88 19.04 3.07
N ILE A 222 10.95 17.73 2.78
CA ILE A 222 11.15 17.17 1.44
C ILE A 222 9.86 16.55 0.89
N ASN A 223 9.11 15.87 1.75
CA ASN A 223 8.03 14.96 1.35
C ASN A 223 6.94 15.64 0.50
N LEU A 224 6.31 14.86 -0.37
CA LEU A 224 5.22 15.31 -1.23
C LEU A 224 3.86 15.05 -0.54
N PRO A 225 3.07 16.11 -0.29
CA PRO A 225 1.71 15.95 0.22
C PRO A 225 0.87 15.07 -0.70
N ASP A 226 -0.01 14.27 -0.11
CA ASP A 226 -0.99 13.40 -0.76
C ASP A 226 -0.41 12.31 -1.68
N VAL A 227 0.92 12.16 -1.70
CA VAL A 227 1.66 11.20 -2.53
C VAL A 227 2.52 10.27 -1.67
N ASP A 228 3.38 10.83 -0.80
CA ASP A 228 4.32 10.02 -0.03
C ASP A 228 3.63 9.30 1.13
N PHE A 229 3.81 7.98 1.21
CA PHE A 229 3.28 7.15 2.29
C PHE A 229 4.22 7.09 3.50
N TYR A 230 3.62 7.05 4.68
CA TYR A 230 4.30 6.90 5.98
C TYR A 230 3.39 6.22 7.00
N TRP A 231 3.93 5.93 8.19
CA TRP A 231 3.24 5.12 9.20
C TRP A 231 2.27 5.90 10.09
N LYS A 232 2.46 7.21 10.24
CA LYS A 232 1.64 8.04 11.12
C LYS A 232 0.16 7.96 10.72
N ASP A 233 -0.71 7.81 11.72
CA ASP A 233 -2.15 7.63 11.56
C ASP A 233 -2.55 6.41 10.70
N GLY A 234 -1.61 5.53 10.37
CA GLY A 234 -1.82 4.29 9.64
C GLY A 234 -1.81 3.04 10.54
N ILE A 235 -2.06 1.88 9.94
CA ILE A 235 -1.99 0.56 10.58
C ILE A 235 -0.90 -0.24 9.91
N ILE A 236 0.11 -0.66 10.67
CA ILE A 236 1.24 -1.42 10.16
C ILE A 236 1.15 -2.87 10.65
N ALA A 237 1.39 -3.85 9.77
CA ALA A 237 1.41 -5.25 10.15
C ALA A 237 2.52 -5.53 11.20
N PRO A 238 2.25 -6.34 12.23
CA PRO A 238 3.24 -6.69 13.26
C PRO A 238 4.58 -7.18 12.71
N GLN A 239 4.53 -8.00 11.66
CA GLN A 239 5.70 -8.57 10.99
C GLN A 239 6.50 -7.51 10.23
N PHE A 240 5.82 -6.58 9.53
CA PHE A 240 6.49 -5.49 8.82
C PHE A 240 7.18 -4.56 9.78
N ARG A 241 6.47 -4.09 10.82
CA ARG A 241 7.06 -3.26 11.88
C ARG A 241 8.29 -3.91 12.47
N ARG A 242 8.19 -5.19 12.81
CA ARG A 242 9.32 -5.96 13.32
C ARG A 242 10.51 -5.92 12.37
N GLU A 243 10.30 -6.24 11.11
CA GLU A 243 11.38 -6.34 10.14
C GLU A 243 12.02 -4.97 9.87
N THR A 244 11.20 -3.95 9.61
CA THR A 244 11.66 -2.57 9.41
C THR A 244 12.52 -2.08 10.57
N LEU A 245 12.08 -2.28 11.82
CA LEU A 245 12.81 -1.85 13.02
C LEU A 245 13.93 -2.81 13.45
N SER A 246 14.13 -3.91 12.73
CA SER A 246 15.33 -4.75 12.88
C SER A 246 16.49 -4.27 12.00
N MET A 247 16.17 -3.44 11.00
CA MET A 247 17.11 -2.75 10.14
C MET A 247 17.26 -1.30 10.60
N ARG A 248 18.40 -0.66 10.29
CA ARG A 248 18.65 0.71 10.76
C ARG A 248 17.87 1.76 9.96
N ASN A 249 17.96 1.68 8.64
CA ASN A 249 17.65 2.79 7.73
C ASN A 249 16.24 2.79 7.07
N PRO A 250 15.58 1.64 6.78
CA PRO A 250 14.34 1.64 5.99
C PRO A 250 13.21 2.53 6.53
N LEU A 251 13.16 2.74 7.85
CA LEU A 251 12.20 3.64 8.49
C LEU A 251 12.28 5.09 7.97
N PHE A 252 13.45 5.53 7.52
CA PHE A 252 13.72 6.91 7.11
C PHE A 252 13.58 7.16 5.60
N GLU A 253 13.22 6.14 4.82
CA GLU A 253 12.95 6.30 3.39
C GLU A 253 11.81 7.32 3.15
N LYS A 254 11.82 7.96 1.98
CA LYS A 254 10.87 9.02 1.61
C LYS A 254 9.42 8.55 1.72
N CYS A 255 9.15 7.40 1.11
CA CYS A 255 7.85 6.80 0.91
C CYS A 255 7.98 5.28 1.01
N ILE A 256 6.91 4.59 1.43
CA ILE A 256 6.86 3.12 1.57
C ILE A 256 7.17 2.38 0.25
N ILE A 257 6.76 2.94 -0.89
CA ILE A 257 6.90 2.28 -2.19
C ILE A 257 7.63 3.11 -3.25
N TYR A 258 7.78 4.43 -3.04
CA TYR A 258 8.15 5.40 -4.07
C TYR A 258 7.14 5.39 -5.23
N ASP A 259 7.46 5.94 -6.40
CA ASP A 259 6.64 5.71 -7.58
C ASP A 259 6.75 4.23 -8.00
N GLY A 260 5.72 3.43 -7.68
CA GLY A 260 5.70 2.01 -8.01
C GLY A 260 5.72 1.73 -9.52
N GLY A 261 5.26 2.67 -10.35
CA GLY A 261 5.38 2.59 -11.81
C GLY A 261 6.83 2.76 -12.25
N ALA A 262 7.49 3.83 -11.81
CA ALA A 262 8.88 4.10 -12.15
C ALA A 262 9.80 2.99 -11.62
N ARG A 263 9.57 2.54 -10.38
CA ARG A 263 10.34 1.48 -9.73
C ARG A 263 10.38 0.17 -10.53
N ARG A 264 9.34 -0.12 -11.33
CA ARG A 264 9.33 -1.28 -12.22
C ARG A 264 9.73 -0.96 -13.66
N TYR A 265 9.24 0.13 -14.21
CA TYR A 265 9.28 0.39 -15.66
C TYR A 265 10.25 1.49 -16.07
N GLU A 266 10.45 2.50 -15.21
CA GLU A 266 11.34 3.64 -15.43
C GLU A 266 12.40 3.67 -14.34
N ILE A 267 13.19 2.58 -14.25
CA ILE A 267 14.13 2.35 -13.14
C ILE A 267 15.11 3.51 -12.96
N HIS A 268 15.48 4.19 -14.04
CA HIS A 268 16.33 5.38 -14.00
C HIS A 268 15.68 6.55 -13.25
N GLU A 269 14.39 6.83 -13.49
CA GLU A 269 13.64 7.85 -12.76
C GLU A 269 13.52 7.49 -11.27
N HIS A 270 13.26 6.22 -10.95
CA HIS A 270 13.26 5.74 -9.55
C HIS A 270 14.62 5.92 -8.88
N VAL A 271 15.71 5.61 -9.60
CA VAL A 271 17.07 5.81 -9.09
C VAL A 271 17.35 7.28 -8.82
N GLU A 272 16.96 8.16 -9.75
CA GLU A 272 17.09 9.61 -9.59
C GLU A 272 16.29 10.11 -8.39
N GLU A 273 15.03 9.70 -8.25
CA GLU A 273 14.14 10.11 -7.15
C GLU A 273 14.72 9.72 -5.78
N VAL A 274 15.14 8.47 -5.61
CA VAL A 274 15.69 7.98 -4.33
C VAL A 274 17.01 8.70 -4.00
N LEU A 275 17.91 8.87 -4.98
CA LEU A 275 19.17 9.57 -4.77
C LEU A 275 18.97 11.07 -4.50
N GLU A 276 18.02 11.71 -5.18
CA GLU A 276 17.66 13.11 -4.93
C GLU A 276 17.17 13.28 -3.50
N PHE A 277 16.23 12.44 -3.04
CA PHE A 277 15.76 12.45 -1.66
C PHE A 277 16.91 12.35 -0.66
N TRP A 278 17.78 11.34 -0.78
CA TRP A 278 18.86 11.15 0.17
C TRP A 278 19.93 12.25 0.11
N LYS A 279 20.20 12.82 -1.08
CA LYS A 279 21.08 14.00 -1.22
C LYS A 279 20.47 15.23 -0.56
N GLU A 280 19.17 15.45 -0.68
CA GLU A 280 18.47 16.53 0.02
C GLU A 280 18.48 16.33 1.54
N MET A 281 18.24 15.10 2.01
CA MET A 281 18.36 14.73 3.43
C MET A 281 19.76 15.04 3.95
N LEU A 282 20.81 14.66 3.20
CA LEU A 282 22.20 14.96 3.56
C LEU A 282 22.48 16.47 3.61
N ALA A 283 22.03 17.22 2.62
CA ALA A 283 22.23 18.67 2.54
C ALA A 283 21.53 19.43 3.70
N ARG A 284 20.49 18.84 4.28
CA ARG A 284 19.69 19.42 5.37
C ARG A 284 19.90 18.72 6.72
N ALA A 285 20.81 17.74 6.80
CA ALA A 285 20.96 16.87 7.95
C ALA A 285 21.19 17.63 9.27
N ASP A 286 21.95 18.72 9.24
CA ASP A 286 22.26 19.53 10.43
C ASP A 286 21.10 20.48 10.84
N LYS A 287 20.05 20.59 10.01
CA LYS A 287 18.88 21.47 10.23
C LYS A 287 17.63 20.69 10.64
N ILE A 288 17.58 19.40 10.34
CA ILE A 288 16.44 18.54 10.66
C ILE A 288 16.56 18.08 12.11
N ASP A 289 15.50 18.28 12.88
CA ASP A 289 15.40 17.69 14.22
C ASP A 289 15.23 16.17 14.08
N PHE A 290 16.30 15.42 14.35
CA PHE A 290 16.32 13.97 14.20
C PHE A 290 15.32 13.27 15.12
N LYS A 291 15.08 13.81 16.33
CA LYS A 291 14.10 13.24 17.26
C LYS A 291 12.69 13.45 16.74
N ALA A 292 12.37 14.64 16.23
CA ALA A 292 11.09 14.91 15.61
C ALA A 292 10.87 14.03 14.35
N LEU A 293 11.93 13.80 13.56
CA LEU A 293 11.86 12.92 12.38
C LEU A 293 11.59 11.48 12.80
N LEU A 294 12.30 10.96 13.81
CA LEU A 294 12.08 9.61 14.33
C LEU A 294 10.65 9.42 14.84
N ASP A 295 10.13 10.37 15.62
CA ASP A 295 8.75 10.34 16.13
C ASP A 295 7.73 10.38 14.98
N GLU A 296 7.96 11.21 13.96
CA GLU A 296 7.10 11.27 12.78
C GLU A 296 7.08 9.93 12.03
N LYS A 297 8.26 9.32 11.81
CA LYS A 297 8.37 8.06 11.07
C LYS A 297 7.80 6.88 11.86
N LEU A 298 7.91 6.87 13.18
CA LEU A 298 7.24 5.87 14.04
C LEU A 298 5.72 6.09 14.11
N GLY A 299 5.27 7.34 13.94
CA GLY A 299 3.86 7.72 13.93
C GLY A 299 3.34 8.28 15.26
N TYR A 300 4.20 8.49 16.26
CA TYR A 300 3.86 9.04 17.57
C TYR A 300 5.08 9.61 18.30
N ALA A 301 4.81 10.48 19.27
CA ALA A 301 5.84 11.03 20.13
C ALA A 301 6.45 9.96 21.05
N THR A 302 7.77 9.92 21.17
CA THR A 302 8.48 9.05 22.12
C THR A 302 9.06 9.85 23.30
N PRO A 303 9.10 9.30 24.54
CA PRO A 303 8.68 7.95 24.91
C PRO A 303 7.15 7.80 24.95
N ILE A 304 6.67 6.59 24.64
CA ILE A 304 5.25 6.21 24.67
C ILE A 304 5.04 5.06 25.66
N SER A 305 3.91 5.05 26.38
CA SER A 305 3.56 3.94 27.27
C SER A 305 3.24 2.67 26.47
N PHE A 306 3.32 1.49 27.09
CA PHE A 306 2.95 0.24 26.42
C PHE A 306 1.48 0.25 25.99
N GLU A 307 0.58 0.72 26.86
CA GLU A 307 -0.85 0.79 26.61
C GLU A 307 -1.20 1.74 25.47
N ASP A 308 -0.55 2.91 25.41
CA ASP A 308 -0.78 3.87 24.33
C ASP A 308 -0.12 3.40 23.04
N TRP A 309 1.02 2.72 23.10
CA TRP A 309 1.66 2.10 21.94
C TRP A 309 0.75 1.01 21.31
N VAL A 310 0.11 0.18 22.13
CA VAL A 310 -0.84 -0.83 21.62
C VAL A 310 -2.01 -0.16 20.89
N LYS A 311 -2.56 0.92 21.45
CA LYS A 311 -3.67 1.67 20.83
C LYS A 311 -3.25 2.41 19.56
N ALA A 312 -2.12 3.11 19.60
CA ALA A 312 -1.59 3.86 18.45
C ALA A 312 -1.33 2.95 17.25
N ASN A 313 -1.07 1.66 17.49
CA ASN A 313 -0.83 0.66 16.46
C ASN A 313 -2.05 -0.21 16.13
N HIS A 314 -3.19 0.00 16.79
CA HIS A 314 -4.42 -0.79 16.61
C HIS A 314 -4.26 -2.28 16.98
N TYR A 315 -3.39 -2.58 17.95
CA TYR A 315 -2.95 -3.94 18.32
C TYR A 315 -3.71 -4.56 19.49
N GLU A 316 -4.87 -4.01 19.90
CA GLU A 316 -5.63 -4.50 21.05
C GLU A 316 -6.12 -5.94 20.90
N LYS A 317 -6.21 -6.43 19.66
CA LYS A 317 -6.61 -7.81 19.33
C LYS A 317 -5.43 -8.72 18.98
N ILE A 318 -4.22 -8.17 18.95
CA ILE A 318 -2.97 -8.95 18.84
C ILE A 318 -2.62 -9.52 20.21
N SER A 319 -2.03 -10.71 20.24
CA SER A 319 -1.69 -11.38 21.50
C SER A 319 -0.75 -10.52 22.37
N SER A 320 -1.00 -10.48 23.68
CA SER A 320 -0.21 -9.65 24.60
C SER A 320 1.28 -10.01 24.62
N SER A 321 1.63 -11.30 24.42
CA SER A 321 3.02 -11.74 24.32
C SER A 321 3.73 -11.15 23.10
N VAL A 322 3.07 -11.14 21.93
CA VAL A 322 3.58 -10.53 20.70
C VAL A 322 3.72 -9.01 20.89
N ASN A 323 2.70 -8.34 21.44
CA ASN A 323 2.76 -6.89 21.68
C ASN A 323 3.92 -6.51 22.61
N LYS A 324 4.11 -7.22 23.72
CA LYS A 324 5.22 -6.94 24.66
C LYS A 324 6.59 -7.14 24.01
N TRP A 325 6.71 -8.15 23.16
CA TRP A 325 7.95 -8.41 22.44
C TRP A 325 8.25 -7.30 21.42
N LEU A 326 7.26 -6.91 20.61
CA LEU A 326 7.39 -5.83 19.62
C LEU A 326 7.69 -4.49 20.28
N TYR A 327 6.98 -4.15 21.35
CA TYR A 327 7.23 -2.92 22.10
C TYR A 327 8.68 -2.88 22.61
N LYS A 328 9.18 -3.97 23.20
CA LYS A 328 10.57 -4.05 23.66
C LYS A 328 11.57 -3.92 22.52
N GLN A 329 11.30 -4.52 21.37
CA GLN A 329 12.14 -4.39 20.18
C GLN A 329 12.22 -2.93 19.73
N GLU A 330 11.07 -2.25 19.63
CA GLU A 330 11.03 -0.85 19.23
C GLU A 330 11.76 0.05 20.23
N GLN A 331 11.63 -0.18 21.54
CA GLN A 331 12.43 0.55 22.53
C GLN A 331 13.94 0.33 22.32
N GLY A 332 14.35 -0.90 21.95
CA GLY A 332 15.72 -1.19 21.57
C GLY A 332 16.18 -0.47 20.32
N TYR A 333 15.31 -0.34 19.32
CA TYR A 333 15.57 0.45 18.10
C TYR A 333 15.71 1.94 18.41
N ILE A 334 14.78 2.53 19.17
CA ILE A 334 14.84 3.93 19.59
C ILE A 334 16.15 4.20 20.37
N GLN A 335 16.55 3.27 21.24
CA GLN A 335 17.80 3.39 21.98
C GLN A 335 19.03 3.30 21.07
N SER A 336 19.03 2.43 20.05
CA SER A 336 20.16 2.33 19.11
C SER A 336 20.29 3.55 18.20
N MET A 337 19.23 4.36 18.06
CA MET A 337 19.25 5.61 17.28
C MET A 337 19.83 6.80 18.05
N GLN A 338 20.13 6.70 19.34
CA GLN A 338 20.59 7.83 20.16
C GLN A 338 21.96 8.39 19.73
N ASP A 339 22.85 7.50 19.27
CA ASP A 339 24.22 7.87 18.86
C ASP A 339 24.37 7.98 17.34
N VAL A 340 23.26 7.86 16.59
CA VAL A 340 23.26 7.91 15.12
C VAL A 340 22.85 9.29 14.65
N THR A 341 23.58 9.84 13.69
CA THR A 341 23.24 11.11 13.06
C THR A 341 22.52 10.90 11.73
N LEU A 342 21.67 11.86 11.35
CA LEU A 342 21.01 11.82 10.05
C LEU A 342 22.00 11.90 8.88
N ARG A 343 23.13 12.60 9.09
CA ARG A 343 24.22 12.70 8.12
C ARG A 343 24.81 11.32 7.81
N GLU A 344 25.13 10.54 8.84
CA GLU A 344 25.66 9.18 8.68
C GLU A 344 24.65 8.27 7.96
N ILE A 345 23.37 8.34 8.32
CA ILE A 345 22.32 7.57 7.63
C ILE A 345 22.28 7.93 6.14
N ALA A 346 22.26 9.23 5.82
CA ALA A 346 22.14 9.69 4.44
C ALA A 346 23.37 9.33 3.60
N GLU A 347 24.59 9.52 4.13
CA GLU A 347 25.84 9.15 3.45
C GLU A 347 25.88 7.64 3.14
N GLU A 348 25.58 6.80 4.15
CA GLU A 348 25.54 5.36 3.96
C GLU A 348 24.45 4.92 2.97
N ARG A 349 23.26 5.54 3.01
CA ARG A 349 22.18 5.20 2.06
C ARG A 349 22.53 5.58 0.62
N ILE A 350 23.13 6.74 0.41
CA ILE A 350 23.62 7.15 -0.93
C ILE A 350 24.62 6.12 -1.45
N GLU A 351 25.61 5.73 -0.63
CA GLU A 351 26.62 4.74 -1.03
C GLU A 351 26.01 3.37 -1.32
N GLN A 352 25.18 2.85 -0.41
CA GLN A 352 24.52 1.55 -0.54
C GLN A 352 23.65 1.48 -1.80
N PHE A 353 22.79 2.49 -2.00
CA PHE A 353 21.85 2.52 -3.11
C PHE A 353 22.57 2.69 -4.46
N THR A 354 23.56 3.60 -4.52
CA THR A 354 24.41 3.78 -5.71
C THR A 354 25.15 2.49 -6.07
N THR A 355 25.66 1.76 -5.07
CA THR A 355 26.35 0.50 -5.28
C THR A 355 25.41 -0.58 -5.80
N ALA A 356 24.24 -0.75 -5.17
CA ALA A 356 23.26 -1.77 -5.53
C ALA A 356 22.69 -1.57 -6.94
N LEU A 357 22.43 -0.33 -7.34
CA LEU A 357 21.83 0.01 -8.63
C LEU A 357 22.83 0.57 -9.65
N LYS A 358 24.14 0.34 -9.44
CA LYS A 358 25.22 0.79 -10.33
C LYS A 358 24.97 0.47 -11.81
N LYS A 359 24.35 -0.67 -12.10
CA LYS A 359 24.03 -1.13 -13.46
C LYS A 359 22.96 -0.29 -14.19
N TYR A 360 22.23 0.57 -13.46
CA TYR A 360 21.22 1.48 -14.00
C TYR A 360 21.67 2.95 -13.97
N ILE A 361 22.84 3.25 -13.38
CA ILE A 361 23.41 4.60 -13.25
C ILE A 361 24.45 4.87 -14.35
N LEU A 362 25.15 3.83 -14.80
CA LEU A 362 26.12 3.85 -15.90
C LEU A 362 25.44 3.58 -17.23
#